data_AF-A0A2W5QQM5-F1
#
_entry.id   AF-A0A2W5QQM5-F1
#
_cell.length_a   1.000
_cell.length_b   1.000
_cell.length_c   1.000
_cell.angle_alpha   90.00
_cell.angle_beta   90.00
_cell.angle_gamma   90.00
#
_symmetry.space_group_name_H-M   'P 1'
#
loop_
_entity.id
_entity.type
_entity.pdbx_description
1 polymer ?
#
loop_
_entity_poly.entity_id
_entity_poly.type
_entity_poly.pdbx_seq_one_letter_code
_entity_poly.pdbx_strand_id
1 'polypeptide(L)'
;MIVSDLSFDVVVVGGGHAGTEAAAAAARVGARTALVTHAHATIGTMSCNPAIGGLGKGHLVREIDALDGLMGRVADQGGIQFRVLNRRKGPAVRGPRAQADRKLYAQAMQRAIDSQPNLFVIEGEADALIFADGRVTGLRLLDGRVIAAGAVVITTGTFLNGLIHIGDRQTPAGRMGEQPARGLSGSLAALGLTLGRLKTGTPPRLDGRTIDWASLEMQDGDSPPEPFSTLTRAITNRQVQCGITRTTPETHAVIRANIDRSAMYSGNIKSVGPRYCPSIEDKIVRFGEREGHQIFLEPEGLDDPTVYPNGISTSLPE
;
A
#
# COMPACT_ATOMS: atom_id res chain seq x y z
N MET A 1 -22.08 29.89 18.37
CA MET A 1 -21.30 30.61 17.34
C MET A 1 -19.84 30.35 17.68
N ILE A 2 -19.04 29.59 16.92
CA ILE A 2 -18.90 29.49 15.47
C ILE A 2 -18.64 28.00 15.14
N VAL A 3 -19.60 27.32 14.50
CA VAL A 3 -19.29 26.13 13.70
C VAL A 3 -19.40 26.63 12.28
N SER A 4 -18.27 26.98 11.66
CA SER A 4 -18.24 27.08 10.21
C SER A 4 -18.59 25.69 9.68
N ASP A 5 -19.80 25.49 9.18
CA ASP A 5 -20.30 24.17 8.78
C ASP A 5 -19.37 23.56 7.73
N LEU A 6 -18.56 22.58 8.17
CA LEU A 6 -17.78 21.72 7.31
C LEU A 6 -18.77 20.78 6.59
N SER A 7 -19.40 21.28 5.53
CA SER A 7 -20.39 20.54 4.75
C SER A 7 -19.85 20.14 3.39
N PHE A 8 -19.91 18.85 3.10
CA PHE A 8 -19.41 18.24 1.87
C PHE A 8 -20.46 17.30 1.29
N ASP A 9 -20.44 17.13 -0.03
CA ASP A 9 -21.29 16.12 -0.68
C ASP A 9 -20.75 14.72 -0.37
N VAL A 10 -19.42 14.57 -0.40
CA VAL A 10 -18.72 13.31 -0.15
C VAL A 10 -17.57 13.53 0.85
N VAL A 11 -17.48 12.66 1.86
CA VAL A 11 -16.32 12.57 2.75
C VAL A 11 -15.63 11.23 2.52
N VAL A 12 -14.34 11.26 2.18
CA VAL A 12 -13.51 10.07 2.02
C VAL A 12 -12.56 9.96 3.21
N VAL A 13 -12.57 8.81 3.89
CA VAL A 13 -11.75 8.55 5.08
C VAL A 13 -10.53 7.71 4.71
N GLY A 14 -9.34 8.31 4.82
CA GLY A 14 -8.04 7.69 4.66
C GLY A 14 -7.32 8.10 3.37
N GLY A 15 -6.16 8.77 3.50
CA GLY A 15 -5.31 9.22 2.37
C GLY A 15 -4.49 8.13 1.66
N GLY A 16 -4.91 6.87 1.73
CA GLY A 16 -4.25 5.76 1.04
C GLY A 16 -4.66 5.65 -0.43
N HIS A 17 -4.07 4.70 -1.18
CA HIS A 17 -4.31 4.52 -2.61
C HIS A 17 -5.80 4.47 -3.01
N ALA A 18 -6.64 3.79 -2.23
CA ALA A 18 -8.08 3.73 -2.51
C ALA A 18 -8.78 5.08 -2.25
N GLY A 19 -8.41 5.75 -1.16
CA GLY A 19 -9.02 7.03 -0.80
C GLY A 19 -8.63 8.16 -1.74
N THR A 20 -7.39 8.18 -2.24
CA THR A 20 -6.94 9.16 -3.22
C THR A 20 -7.71 9.04 -4.54
N GLU A 21 -7.94 7.81 -5.03
CA GLU A 21 -8.75 7.59 -6.23
C GLU A 21 -10.22 7.95 -5.99
N ALA A 22 -10.81 7.50 -4.87
CA ALA A 22 -12.20 7.80 -4.55
C ALA A 22 -12.47 9.29 -4.39
N ALA A 23 -11.57 10.00 -3.70
CA ALA A 23 -11.70 11.44 -3.48
C ALA A 23 -11.52 12.24 -4.77
N ALA A 24 -10.53 11.88 -5.58
CA ALA A 24 -10.32 12.53 -6.87
C ALA A 24 -11.47 12.28 -7.84
N ALA A 25 -12.00 11.05 -7.89
CA ALA A 25 -13.14 10.71 -8.73
C ALA A 25 -14.40 11.48 -8.32
N ALA A 26 -14.74 11.50 -7.02
CA ALA A 26 -15.90 12.24 -6.51
C ALA A 26 -15.79 13.74 -6.81
N ALA A 27 -14.62 14.34 -6.54
CA ALA A 27 -14.38 15.75 -6.80
C ALA A 27 -14.49 16.10 -8.29
N ARG A 28 -13.99 15.21 -9.16
CA ARG A 28 -13.99 15.42 -10.61
C ARG A 28 -15.37 15.39 -11.24
N VAL A 29 -16.29 14.59 -10.71
CA VAL A 29 -17.69 14.58 -11.16
C VAL A 29 -18.51 15.75 -10.56
N GLY A 30 -17.87 16.66 -9.83
CA GLY A 30 -18.45 17.92 -9.35
C GLY A 30 -18.85 17.93 -7.87
N ALA A 31 -18.68 16.83 -7.14
CA ALA A 31 -19.01 16.79 -5.72
C ALA A 31 -17.99 17.59 -4.89
N ARG A 32 -18.46 18.45 -3.99
CA ARG A 32 -17.59 19.07 -2.99
C ARG A 32 -17.11 17.98 -2.04
N THR A 33 -15.84 17.61 -2.13
CA THR A 33 -15.30 16.40 -1.51
C THR A 33 -14.26 16.73 -0.44
N ALA A 34 -14.38 16.12 0.74
CA ALA A 34 -13.33 16.14 1.75
C ALA A 34 -12.56 14.82 1.77
N LEU A 35 -11.23 14.88 1.74
CA LEU A 35 -10.35 13.75 2.06
C LEU A 35 -9.84 13.91 3.50
N VAL A 36 -10.40 13.13 4.41
CA VAL A 36 -9.98 13.07 5.81
C VAL A 36 -8.82 12.11 5.95
N THR A 37 -7.69 12.57 6.48
CA THR A 37 -6.48 11.74 6.66
C THR A 37 -5.75 12.16 7.94
N HIS A 38 -4.95 11.27 8.55
CA HIS A 38 -4.20 11.63 9.75
C HIS A 38 -3.18 12.74 9.50
N ALA A 39 -2.51 12.68 8.35
CA ALA A 39 -1.54 13.69 7.93
C ALA A 39 -1.50 13.77 6.40
N HIS A 40 -1.47 14.99 5.84
CA HIS A 40 -1.32 15.27 4.41
C HIS A 40 -0.03 14.65 3.87
N ALA A 41 1.06 14.75 4.62
CA ALA A 41 2.37 14.19 4.25
C ALA A 41 2.39 12.67 4.03
N THR A 42 1.38 11.94 4.54
CA THR A 42 1.25 10.47 4.38
C THR A 42 0.37 10.06 3.20
N ILE A 43 -0.21 11.03 2.47
CA ILE A 43 -0.97 10.78 1.25
C ILE A 43 -0.05 10.13 0.22
N GLY A 44 -0.51 9.01 -0.34
CA GLY A 44 0.25 8.25 -1.35
C GLY A 44 1.41 7.41 -0.78
N THR A 45 1.55 7.27 0.55
CA THR A 45 2.60 6.41 1.12
C THR A 45 2.42 4.95 0.69
N MET A 46 3.46 4.41 0.07
CA MET A 46 3.60 2.97 -0.21
C MET A 46 4.15 2.29 1.05
N SER A 47 3.41 1.36 1.66
CA SER A 47 3.82 0.71 2.93
C SER A 47 4.43 -0.69 2.76
N CYS A 48 4.18 -1.33 1.63
CA CYS A 48 4.68 -2.67 1.31
C CYS A 48 5.73 -2.57 0.20
N ASN A 49 5.67 -3.35 -0.86
CA ASN A 49 6.62 -3.29 -1.98
C ASN A 49 6.65 -1.87 -2.63
N PRO A 50 7.84 -1.30 -2.95
CA PRO A 50 8.00 -0.05 -3.70
C PRO A 50 7.69 -0.20 -5.21
N ALA A 51 6.61 -0.89 -5.58
CA ALA A 51 6.25 -1.14 -6.97
C ALA A 51 4.75 -1.00 -7.25
N ILE A 52 4.45 -0.56 -8.47
CA ILE A 52 3.11 -0.51 -9.05
C ILE A 52 3.01 -1.52 -10.19
N GLY A 53 1.83 -2.13 -10.35
CA GLY A 53 1.59 -3.11 -11.41
C GLY A 53 2.13 -4.51 -11.11
N GLY A 54 2.48 -5.23 -12.17
CA GLY A 54 2.74 -6.67 -12.16
C GLY A 54 1.75 -7.42 -13.07
N LEU A 55 1.77 -8.75 -13.02
CA LEU A 55 1.04 -9.58 -13.99
C LEU A 55 -0.47 -9.25 -14.08
N GLY A 56 -1.19 -9.34 -12.96
CA GLY A 56 -2.60 -8.94 -12.89
C GLY A 56 -2.77 -7.45 -12.57
N LYS A 57 -2.00 -6.95 -11.60
CA LYS A 57 -2.08 -5.57 -11.11
C LYS A 57 -1.82 -4.53 -12.21
N GLY A 58 -0.97 -4.83 -13.18
CA GLY A 58 -0.67 -3.91 -14.28
C GLY A 58 -1.87 -3.64 -15.18
N HIS A 59 -2.75 -4.62 -15.38
CA HIS A 59 -4.01 -4.44 -16.08
C HIS A 59 -4.92 -3.48 -15.30
N LEU A 60 -5.10 -3.71 -13.99
CA LEU A 60 -5.91 -2.84 -13.14
C LEU A 60 -5.41 -1.39 -13.12
N VAL A 61 -4.09 -1.17 -13.13
CA VAL A 61 -3.54 0.19 -13.21
C VAL A 61 -3.92 0.87 -14.54
N ARG A 62 -3.89 0.14 -15.65
CA ARG A 62 -4.31 0.67 -16.96
C ARG A 62 -5.81 0.90 -17.04
N GLU A 63 -6.62 0.06 -16.39
CA GLU A 63 -8.07 0.28 -16.29
C GLU A 63 -8.38 1.52 -15.45
N ILE A 64 -7.68 1.71 -14.31
CA ILE A 64 -7.77 2.93 -13.50
C ILE A 64 -7.40 4.15 -14.37
N ASP A 65 -6.30 4.09 -15.13
CA ASP A 65 -5.91 5.17 -16.05
C ASP A 65 -6.96 5.47 -17.13
N ALA A 66 -7.54 4.44 -17.73
CA ALA A 66 -8.58 4.58 -18.74
C ALA A 66 -9.87 5.22 -18.19
N LEU A 67 -10.14 5.03 -16.90
CA LEU A 67 -11.21 5.70 -16.15
C LEU A 67 -10.77 7.07 -15.59
N ASP A 68 -9.68 7.62 -16.11
CA ASP A 68 -9.05 8.88 -15.70
C ASP A 68 -8.56 8.90 -14.24
N GLY A 69 -8.30 7.75 -13.63
CA GLY A 69 -7.72 7.65 -12.29
C GLY A 69 -6.30 8.25 -12.20
N LEU A 70 -5.79 8.39 -10.98
CA LEU A 70 -4.50 9.01 -10.71
C LEU A 70 -3.33 8.04 -10.85
N MET A 71 -3.53 6.77 -10.49
CA MET A 71 -2.47 5.80 -10.23
C MET A 71 -1.51 5.61 -11.41
N GLY A 72 -2.01 5.55 -12.65
CA GLY A 72 -1.17 5.39 -13.84
C GLY A 72 -0.18 6.55 -14.00
N ARG A 73 -0.69 7.78 -13.99
CA ARG A 73 0.12 9.02 -14.12
C ARG A 73 1.07 9.24 -12.94
N VAL A 74 0.62 8.92 -11.72
CA VAL A 74 1.45 9.05 -10.52
C VAL A 74 2.56 7.99 -10.52
N ALA A 75 2.26 6.76 -10.93
CA ALA A 75 3.27 5.71 -11.08
C ALA A 75 4.31 6.07 -12.15
N ASP A 76 3.90 6.72 -13.25
CA ASP A 76 4.84 7.17 -14.28
C ASP A 76 5.77 8.28 -13.77
N GLN A 77 5.27 9.21 -12.96
CA GLN A 77 6.06 10.27 -12.34
C GLN A 77 6.99 9.78 -11.22
N GLY A 78 6.60 8.74 -10.48
CA GLY A 78 7.40 8.15 -9.41
C GLY A 78 8.28 6.98 -9.85
N GLY A 79 8.09 6.48 -11.06
CA GLY A 79 8.70 5.23 -11.52
C GLY A 79 10.19 5.37 -11.79
N ILE A 80 10.97 4.40 -11.33
CA ILE A 80 12.43 4.33 -11.46
C ILE A 80 12.93 3.03 -12.12
N GLN A 81 12.04 2.11 -12.48
CA GLN A 81 12.36 0.99 -13.36
C GLN A 81 11.06 0.47 -13.98
N PHE A 82 10.90 0.51 -15.30
CA PHE A 82 9.70 0.01 -15.98
C PHE A 82 9.97 -1.31 -16.68
N ARG A 83 9.03 -2.25 -16.57
CA ARG A 83 9.09 -3.57 -17.22
C ARG A 83 7.71 -4.08 -17.61
N VAL A 84 7.62 -4.71 -18.77
CA VAL A 84 6.48 -5.54 -19.16
C VAL A 84 6.79 -7.00 -18.84
N LEU A 85 6.14 -7.52 -17.81
CA LEU A 85 6.23 -8.94 -17.48
C LEU A 85 5.59 -9.77 -18.60
N ASN A 86 6.14 -10.96 -18.85
CA ASN A 86 5.70 -11.84 -19.94
C ASN A 86 5.75 -11.19 -21.35
N ARG A 87 6.63 -10.21 -21.59
CA ARG A 87 6.73 -9.53 -22.89
C ARG A 87 6.89 -10.47 -24.11
N ARG A 88 7.63 -11.57 -23.94
CA ARG A 88 7.82 -12.61 -24.98
C ARG A 88 6.60 -13.53 -25.20
N LYS A 89 5.59 -13.47 -24.32
CA LYS A 89 4.32 -14.20 -24.46
C LYS A 89 3.27 -13.33 -25.17
N GLY A 90 2.13 -13.93 -25.47
CA GLY A 90 1.01 -13.26 -26.12
C GLY A 90 0.52 -12.01 -25.36
N PRO A 91 -0.02 -10.99 -26.04
CA PRO A 91 -0.43 -9.73 -25.42
C PRO A 91 -1.37 -9.87 -24.22
N ALA A 92 -2.28 -10.86 -24.24
CA ALA A 92 -3.27 -11.10 -23.19
C ALA A 92 -2.68 -11.46 -21.80
N VAL A 93 -1.40 -11.84 -21.73
CA VAL A 93 -0.74 -12.22 -20.47
C VAL A 93 0.41 -11.29 -20.09
N ARG A 94 0.52 -10.14 -20.77
CA ARG A 94 1.55 -9.12 -20.48
C ARG A 94 1.10 -8.24 -19.33
N GLY A 95 1.97 -8.01 -18.36
CA GLY A 95 1.65 -7.17 -17.20
C GLY A 95 2.66 -6.05 -17.00
N PRO A 96 2.32 -4.77 -17.22
CA PRO A 96 3.22 -3.66 -16.94
C PRO A 96 3.48 -3.57 -15.42
N ARG A 97 4.72 -3.27 -15.08
CA ARG A 97 5.22 -3.13 -13.71
C ARG A 97 6.22 -1.98 -13.69
N ALA A 98 6.16 -1.14 -12.67
CA ALA A 98 7.26 -0.23 -12.36
C ALA A 98 7.69 -0.36 -10.91
N GLN A 99 9.00 -0.33 -10.68
CA GLN A 99 9.52 0.13 -9.39
C GLN A 99 9.29 1.62 -9.28
N ALA A 100 8.96 2.08 -8.08
CA ALA A 100 8.73 3.47 -7.78
C ALA A 100 9.69 3.93 -6.68
N ASP A 101 10.26 5.11 -6.87
CA ASP A 101 10.80 5.86 -5.76
C ASP A 101 9.62 6.26 -4.86
N ARG A 102 9.62 5.80 -3.61
CA ARG A 102 8.51 6.02 -2.69
C ARG A 102 8.24 7.51 -2.45
N LYS A 103 9.31 8.32 -2.37
CA LYS A 103 9.21 9.76 -2.14
C LYS A 103 8.62 10.43 -3.36
N LEU A 104 9.13 10.13 -4.56
CA LEU A 104 8.60 10.72 -5.80
C LEU A 104 7.14 10.33 -6.04
N TYR A 105 6.77 9.06 -5.77
CA TYR A 105 5.38 8.60 -5.88
C TYR A 105 4.46 9.35 -4.92
N ALA A 106 4.82 9.44 -3.63
CA ALA A 106 4.02 10.15 -2.63
C ALA A 106 3.87 11.64 -2.98
N GLN A 107 4.96 12.30 -3.38
CA GLN A 107 4.92 13.70 -3.80
C GLN A 107 4.06 13.91 -5.06
N ALA A 108 4.13 13.00 -6.03
CA ALA A 108 3.28 13.06 -7.22
C ALA A 108 1.80 12.88 -6.88
N MET A 109 1.47 11.98 -5.95
CA MET A 109 0.09 11.81 -5.46
C MET A 109 -0.40 13.05 -4.71
N GLN A 110 0.41 13.60 -3.80
CA GLN A 110 0.09 14.82 -3.06
C GLN A 110 -0.20 15.98 -4.00
N ARG A 111 0.69 16.24 -4.97
CA ARG A 111 0.46 17.27 -6.00
C ARG A 111 -0.84 17.05 -6.78
N ALA A 112 -1.13 15.80 -7.16
CA ALA A 112 -2.35 15.48 -7.89
C ALA A 112 -3.61 15.77 -7.05
N ILE A 113 -3.59 15.43 -5.77
CA ILE A 113 -4.68 15.72 -4.83
C ILE A 113 -4.84 17.23 -4.60
N ASP A 114 -3.74 17.94 -4.36
CA ASP A 114 -3.76 19.39 -4.13
C ASP A 114 -4.23 20.16 -5.37
N SER A 115 -3.97 19.64 -6.57
CA SER A 115 -4.39 20.26 -7.83
C SER A 115 -5.83 19.94 -8.24
N GLN A 116 -6.51 18.99 -7.58
CA GLN A 116 -7.83 18.52 -7.98
C GLN A 116 -8.90 19.55 -7.53
N PRO A 117 -9.63 20.20 -8.45
CA PRO A 117 -10.71 21.10 -8.08
C PRO A 117 -11.79 20.37 -7.28
N ASN A 118 -12.44 21.09 -6.36
CA ASN A 118 -13.49 20.60 -5.45
C ASN A 118 -13.05 19.55 -4.42
N LEU A 119 -11.75 19.26 -4.31
CA LEU A 119 -11.20 18.38 -3.30
C LEU A 119 -10.49 19.17 -2.19
N PHE A 120 -10.81 18.86 -0.94
CA PHE A 120 -10.26 19.52 0.24
C PHE A 120 -9.66 18.48 1.18
N VAL A 121 -8.39 18.62 1.54
CA VAL A 121 -7.75 17.74 2.52
C VAL A 121 -8.05 18.27 3.93
N ILE A 122 -8.50 17.38 4.82
CA ILE A 122 -8.74 17.68 6.23
C ILE A 122 -7.90 16.72 7.07
N GLU A 123 -6.92 17.27 7.80
CA GLU A 123 -6.14 16.48 8.74
C GLU A 123 -6.96 16.20 10.01
N GLY A 124 -7.07 14.92 10.36
CA GLY A 124 -7.80 14.44 11.53
C GLY A 124 -8.05 12.93 11.50
N GLU A 125 -8.33 12.36 12.67
CA GLU A 125 -8.76 10.96 12.81
C GLU A 125 -10.28 10.87 12.77
N ALA A 126 -10.81 9.98 11.93
CA ALA A 126 -12.23 9.67 11.87
C ALA A 126 -12.66 8.85 13.09
N ASP A 127 -13.55 9.42 13.92
CA ASP A 127 -14.02 8.79 15.16
C ASP A 127 -15.34 8.05 14.96
N ALA A 128 -16.38 8.71 14.44
CA ALA A 128 -17.70 8.09 14.32
C ALA A 128 -18.49 8.60 13.14
N LEU A 129 -19.24 7.70 12.50
CA LEU A 129 -20.29 8.09 11.56
C LEU A 129 -21.49 8.66 12.30
N ILE A 130 -22.10 9.70 11.74
CA ILE A 130 -23.32 10.31 12.24
C ILE A 130 -24.48 9.84 11.36
N PHE A 131 -25.57 9.42 12.01
CA PHE A 131 -26.75 8.90 11.33
C PHE A 131 -28.00 9.70 11.71
N ALA A 132 -28.89 9.87 10.74
CA ALA A 132 -30.27 10.30 10.96
C ALA A 132 -31.18 9.47 10.05
N ASP A 133 -32.29 8.98 10.59
CA ASP A 133 -33.30 8.20 9.85
C ASP A 133 -32.72 7.05 9.01
N GLY A 134 -31.74 6.33 9.57
CA GLY A 134 -31.09 5.20 8.92
C GLY A 134 -30.11 5.57 7.79
N ARG A 135 -29.80 6.85 7.60
CA ARG A 135 -28.85 7.35 6.59
C ARG A 135 -27.66 8.02 7.25
N VAL A 136 -26.49 7.88 6.65
CA VAL A 136 -25.31 8.67 7.06
C VAL A 136 -25.56 10.14 6.72
N THR A 137 -25.26 11.02 7.66
CA THR A 137 -25.40 12.48 7.52
C THR A 137 -24.10 13.23 7.81
N GLY A 138 -23.06 12.53 8.27
CA GLY A 138 -21.79 13.14 8.56
C GLY A 138 -20.76 12.20 9.19
N LEU A 139 -19.63 12.81 9.53
CA LEU A 139 -18.50 12.20 10.21
C LEU A 139 -18.08 13.10 11.37
N ARG A 140 -17.92 12.51 12.56
CA ARG A 140 -17.24 13.15 13.69
C ARG A 140 -15.78 12.75 13.69
N LEU A 141 -14.89 13.74 13.84
CA LEU A 141 -13.46 13.53 14.05
C LEU A 141 -13.16 13.34 15.54
N LEU A 142 -12.01 12.75 15.86
CA LEU A 142 -11.58 12.47 17.23
C LEU A 142 -11.44 13.75 18.08
N ASP A 143 -11.12 14.88 17.47
CA ASP A 143 -11.02 16.19 18.14
C ASP A 143 -12.38 16.89 18.36
N GLY A 144 -13.49 16.21 18.04
CA GLY A 144 -14.84 16.71 18.22
C GLY A 144 -15.40 17.51 17.05
N ARG A 145 -14.60 17.84 16.02
CA ARG A 145 -15.14 18.47 14.80
C ARG A 145 -16.16 17.55 14.13
N VAL A 146 -17.22 18.16 13.60
CA VAL A 146 -18.27 17.46 12.85
C VAL A 146 -18.25 17.95 11.41
N ILE A 147 -18.25 16.99 10.48
CA ILE A 147 -18.29 17.22 9.05
C ILE A 147 -19.62 16.66 8.55
N ALA A 148 -20.51 17.53 8.05
CA ALA A 148 -21.73 17.11 7.39
C ALA A 148 -21.40 16.51 6.01
N ALA A 149 -22.04 15.39 5.68
CA ALA A 149 -21.74 14.61 4.49
C ALA A 149 -23.01 14.02 3.86
N GLY A 150 -23.17 14.15 2.55
CA GLY A 150 -24.20 13.42 1.80
C GLY A 150 -23.87 11.93 1.62
N ALA A 151 -22.59 11.59 1.54
CA ALA A 151 -22.07 10.23 1.49
C ALA A 151 -20.69 10.14 2.16
N VAL A 152 -20.34 8.94 2.65
CA VAL A 152 -19.04 8.66 3.25
C VAL A 152 -18.41 7.42 2.61
N VAL A 153 -17.15 7.52 2.19
CA VAL A 153 -16.34 6.41 1.65
C VAL A 153 -15.25 6.06 2.67
N ILE A 154 -15.19 4.80 3.10
CA ILE A 154 -14.26 4.36 4.15
C ILE A 154 -13.10 3.58 3.52
N THR A 155 -11.89 4.11 3.65
CA THR A 155 -10.65 3.53 3.10
C THR A 155 -9.52 3.50 4.14
N THR A 156 -9.82 3.02 5.35
CA THR A 156 -8.92 3.02 6.52
C THR A 156 -7.65 2.17 6.38
N GLY A 157 -7.47 1.44 5.27
CA GLY A 157 -6.30 0.59 5.05
C GLY A 157 -6.07 -0.39 6.21
N THR A 158 -4.86 -0.41 6.75
CA THR A 158 -4.45 -1.28 7.86
C THR A 158 -4.68 -0.66 9.25
N PHE A 159 -5.27 0.54 9.34
CA PHE A 159 -5.35 1.30 10.59
C PHE A 159 -6.46 0.83 11.53
N LEU A 160 -7.61 0.41 10.99
CA LEU A 160 -8.78 0.07 11.79
C LEU A 160 -8.48 -1.14 12.70
N ASN A 161 -8.36 -0.90 14.00
CA ASN A 161 -7.93 -1.89 15.00
C ASN A 161 -6.64 -2.66 14.58
N GLY A 162 -5.71 -1.93 13.96
CA GLY A 162 -4.43 -2.44 13.49
C GLY A 162 -3.55 -3.00 14.62
N LEU A 163 -2.85 -4.09 14.32
CA LEU A 163 -1.95 -4.77 15.25
C LEU A 163 -0.75 -5.30 14.48
N ILE A 164 0.46 -4.93 14.91
CA ILE A 164 1.72 -5.40 14.35
C ILE A 164 2.20 -6.59 15.16
N HIS A 165 2.71 -7.62 14.47
CA HIS A 165 3.27 -8.83 15.05
C HIS A 165 4.71 -9.00 14.61
N ILE A 166 5.62 -9.13 15.58
CA ILE A 166 7.04 -9.48 15.36
C ILE A 166 7.40 -10.53 16.40
N GLY A 167 7.50 -11.79 15.96
CA GLY A 167 7.61 -12.93 16.85
C GLY A 167 6.42 -13.05 17.81
N ASP A 168 6.71 -13.03 19.10
CA ASP A 168 5.74 -13.02 20.20
C ASP A 168 5.24 -11.61 20.58
N ARG A 169 5.89 -10.55 20.08
CA ARG A 169 5.53 -9.16 20.39
C ARG A 169 4.36 -8.68 19.56
N GLN A 170 3.42 -8.01 20.23
CA GLN A 170 2.24 -7.39 19.61
C GLN A 170 2.20 -5.90 19.94
N THR A 171 2.10 -5.06 18.91
CA THR A 171 2.08 -3.60 19.07
C THR A 171 0.84 -3.02 18.37
N PRO A 172 -0.10 -2.37 19.08
CA PRO A 172 -1.22 -1.69 18.45
C PRO A 172 -0.72 -0.59 17.52
N ALA A 173 -0.96 -0.74 16.22
CA ALA A 173 -0.45 0.17 15.19
C ALA A 173 -1.12 -0.11 13.84
N GLY A 174 -1.38 0.94 13.07
CA GLY A 174 -1.84 0.82 11.68
C GLY A 174 -0.70 0.51 10.72
N ARG A 175 0.44 1.14 10.95
CA ARG A 175 1.74 0.95 10.27
C ARG A 175 2.85 1.15 11.30
N MET A 176 4.08 0.74 10.98
CA MET A 176 5.22 0.94 11.88
C MET A 176 5.36 2.44 12.24
N GLY A 177 5.27 2.76 13.53
CA GLY A 177 5.33 4.14 14.03
C GLY A 177 4.01 4.92 14.01
N GLU A 178 2.93 4.35 13.48
CA GLU A 178 1.63 5.03 13.34
C GLU A 178 0.54 4.35 14.19
N GLN A 179 -0.17 5.15 14.99
CA GLN A 179 -1.22 4.66 15.90
C GLN A 179 -2.40 4.03 15.13
N PRO A 180 -3.09 3.02 15.71
CA PRO A 180 -4.27 2.43 15.10
C PRO A 180 -5.50 3.33 15.28
N ALA A 181 -6.41 3.32 14.31
CA ALA A 181 -7.71 3.96 14.43
C ALA A 181 -8.68 3.03 15.17
N ARG A 182 -9.35 3.55 16.20
CA ARG A 182 -10.27 2.74 17.05
C ARG A 182 -11.73 3.12 16.92
N GLY A 183 -12.03 4.42 16.88
CA GLY A 183 -13.40 4.94 16.96
C GLY A 183 -14.34 4.34 15.92
N LEU A 184 -13.94 4.37 14.64
CA LEU A 184 -14.82 4.04 13.52
C LEU A 184 -15.36 2.60 13.54
N SER A 185 -14.66 1.69 14.23
CA SER A 185 -15.08 0.29 14.36
C SER A 185 -16.43 0.15 15.10
N GLY A 186 -16.70 1.04 16.05
CA GLY A 186 -17.98 1.09 16.76
C GLY A 186 -19.13 1.46 15.83
N SER A 187 -18.94 2.42 14.92
CA SER A 187 -19.95 2.78 13.92
C SER A 187 -20.26 1.64 12.95
N LEU A 188 -19.24 0.89 12.51
CA LEU A 188 -19.45 -0.26 11.63
C LEU A 188 -20.19 -1.40 12.33
N ALA A 189 -19.88 -1.65 13.61
CA ALA A 189 -20.59 -2.64 14.41
C ALA A 189 -22.05 -2.22 14.66
N ALA A 190 -22.31 -0.94 14.92
CA ALA A 190 -23.66 -0.41 15.11
C ALA A 190 -24.54 -0.51 13.85
N LEU A 191 -23.94 -0.56 12.66
CA LEU A 191 -24.61 -0.86 11.39
C LEU A 191 -24.97 -2.35 11.21
N GLY A 192 -24.62 -3.22 12.16
CA GLY A 192 -24.83 -4.67 12.06
C GLY A 192 -23.87 -5.37 11.09
N LEU A 193 -22.74 -4.74 10.74
CA LEU A 193 -21.74 -5.35 9.87
C LEU A 193 -20.87 -6.35 10.63
N THR A 194 -20.67 -7.53 10.04
CA THR A 194 -19.73 -8.53 10.56
C THR A 194 -18.29 -8.08 10.32
N LEU A 195 -17.55 -7.82 11.39
CA LEU A 195 -16.14 -7.45 11.32
C LEU A 195 -15.23 -8.68 11.41
N GLY A 196 -14.36 -8.84 10.41
CA GLY A 196 -13.31 -9.86 10.39
C GLY A 196 -11.91 -9.27 10.57
N ARG A 197 -10.91 -10.13 10.78
CA ARG A 197 -9.49 -9.74 10.77
C ARG A 197 -8.76 -10.43 9.63
N LEU A 198 -8.01 -9.65 8.87
CA LEU A 198 -7.06 -10.13 7.87
C LEU A 198 -5.63 -9.86 8.35
N LYS A 199 -4.66 -10.52 7.73
CA LYS A 199 -3.23 -10.31 8.00
C LYS A 199 -2.43 -10.21 6.71
N THR A 200 -1.36 -9.45 6.76
CA THR A 200 -0.36 -9.36 5.70
C THR A 200 1.01 -9.15 6.33
N GLY A 201 2.06 -9.65 5.68
CA GLY A 201 3.44 -9.44 6.09
C GLY A 201 4.19 -8.49 5.16
N THR A 202 5.25 -7.88 5.68
CA THR A 202 6.22 -7.07 4.93
C THR A 202 7.62 -7.58 5.32
N PRO A 203 8.62 -7.52 4.44
CA PRO A 203 9.99 -7.89 4.81
C PRO A 203 10.63 -6.82 5.72
N PRO A 204 11.73 -7.14 6.41
CA PRO A 204 12.61 -6.10 6.95
C PRO A 204 13.13 -5.20 5.83
N ARG A 205 13.61 -4.00 6.19
CA ARG A 205 14.30 -3.10 5.26
C ARG A 205 15.80 -3.20 5.47
N LEU A 206 16.54 -3.31 4.36
CA LEU A 206 17.98 -3.50 4.38
C LEU A 206 18.67 -2.18 4.05
N ASP A 207 19.84 -1.93 4.66
CA ASP A 207 20.74 -0.87 4.22
C ASP A 207 21.49 -1.34 2.98
N GLY A 208 21.20 -0.74 1.84
CA GLY A 208 21.82 -1.08 0.56
C GLY A 208 23.33 -0.89 0.53
N ARG A 209 23.91 -0.08 1.43
CA ARG A 209 25.37 0.12 1.51
C ARG A 209 26.10 -1.09 2.06
N THR A 210 25.39 -1.98 2.75
CA THR A 210 25.96 -3.20 3.33
C THR A 210 25.73 -4.44 2.46
N ILE A 211 25.17 -4.26 1.26
CA ILE A 211 24.91 -5.35 0.32
C ILE A 211 26.09 -5.45 -0.65
N ASP A 212 26.62 -6.66 -0.84
CA ASP A 212 27.58 -6.95 -1.90
C ASP A 212 26.86 -7.03 -3.26
N TRP A 213 26.63 -5.87 -3.87
CA TRP A 213 25.95 -5.79 -5.18
C TRP A 213 26.74 -6.42 -6.32
N ALA A 214 28.07 -6.47 -6.22
CA ALA A 214 28.93 -6.97 -7.28
C ALA A 214 28.78 -8.49 -7.47
N SER A 215 28.37 -9.21 -6.43
CA SER A 215 28.14 -10.66 -6.49
C SER A 215 26.75 -11.05 -7.02
N LEU A 216 25.87 -10.08 -7.32
CA LEU A 216 24.47 -10.33 -7.66
C LEU A 216 24.22 -10.29 -9.18
N GLU A 217 23.26 -11.10 -9.63
CA GLU A 217 22.67 -10.90 -10.95
C GLU A 217 21.82 -9.63 -10.91
N MET A 218 22.18 -8.66 -11.74
CA MET A 218 21.48 -7.38 -11.84
C MET A 218 20.44 -7.42 -12.97
N GLN A 219 19.28 -6.87 -12.69
CA GLN A 219 18.13 -6.91 -13.58
C GLN A 219 17.71 -5.50 -14.01
N ASP A 220 17.88 -5.23 -15.30
CA ASP A 220 17.47 -3.99 -15.96
C ASP A 220 15.95 -3.87 -16.18
N GLY A 221 15.52 -2.62 -16.37
CA GLY A 221 14.23 -2.28 -16.97
C GLY A 221 14.19 -2.53 -18.48
N ASP A 222 13.03 -2.29 -19.08
CA ASP A 222 12.86 -2.27 -20.54
C ASP A 222 13.46 -0.98 -21.14
N SER A 223 13.97 -1.09 -22.37
CA SER A 223 14.46 0.05 -23.15
C SER A 223 13.78 0.10 -24.53
N PRO A 224 13.01 1.16 -24.86
CA PRO A 224 12.59 2.25 -23.97
C PRO A 224 11.62 1.77 -22.86
N PRO A 225 11.54 2.49 -21.73
CA PRO A 225 10.55 2.20 -20.69
C PRO A 225 9.13 2.48 -21.23
N GLU A 226 8.18 1.61 -20.88
CA GLU A 226 6.77 1.73 -21.30
C GLU A 226 5.94 2.32 -20.15
N PRO A 227 5.32 3.50 -20.33
CA PRO A 227 4.45 4.09 -19.32
C PRO A 227 3.21 3.24 -18.99
N PHE A 228 2.67 3.44 -17.80
CA PHE A 228 1.34 2.96 -17.45
C PHE A 228 0.26 3.79 -18.12
N SER A 229 0.36 5.12 -18.02
CA SER A 229 -0.65 6.03 -18.53
C SER A 229 -0.51 6.26 -20.03
N THR A 230 -1.64 6.22 -20.72
CA THR A 230 -1.70 6.56 -22.15
C THR A 230 -1.44 8.05 -22.41
N LEU A 231 -1.52 8.89 -21.37
CA LEU A 231 -1.29 10.34 -21.45
C LEU A 231 0.16 10.73 -21.18
N THR A 232 0.98 9.81 -20.64
CA THR A 232 2.39 10.05 -20.37
C THR A 232 3.19 9.95 -21.67
N ARG A 233 3.85 11.05 -22.06
CA ARG A 233 4.66 11.10 -23.29
C ARG A 233 6.02 10.42 -23.14
N ALA A 234 6.65 10.55 -21.98
CA ALA A 234 7.98 10.00 -21.71
C ALA A 234 8.19 9.78 -20.21
N ILE A 235 8.96 8.74 -19.88
CA ILE A 235 9.50 8.54 -18.54
C ILE A 235 10.82 9.29 -18.43
N THR A 236 10.94 10.19 -17.46
CA THR A 236 12.09 11.10 -17.31
C THR A 236 13.02 10.72 -16.16
N ASN A 237 12.54 9.94 -15.20
CA ASN A 237 13.37 9.51 -14.07
C ASN A 237 14.47 8.54 -14.51
N ARG A 238 15.61 8.64 -13.83
CA ARG A 238 16.71 7.68 -13.96
C ARG A 238 16.20 6.27 -13.70
N GLN A 239 16.48 5.36 -14.64
CA GLN A 239 16.16 3.95 -14.50
C GLN A 239 17.23 3.24 -13.68
N VAL A 240 16.83 2.44 -12.68
CA VAL A 240 17.71 1.66 -11.81
C VAL A 240 17.60 0.17 -12.11
N GLN A 241 18.55 -0.60 -11.59
CA GLN A 241 18.54 -2.06 -11.64
C GLN A 241 18.04 -2.65 -10.32
N CYS A 242 17.44 -3.84 -10.36
CA CYS A 242 17.13 -4.62 -9.17
C CYS A 242 18.11 -5.78 -9.06
N GLY A 243 18.56 -6.11 -7.86
CA GLY A 243 19.39 -7.30 -7.63
C GLY A 243 18.53 -8.56 -7.54
N ILE A 244 19.06 -9.69 -8.00
CA ILE A 244 18.43 -11.01 -7.83
C ILE A 244 19.33 -11.86 -6.95
N THR A 245 18.73 -12.46 -5.92
CA THR A 245 19.39 -13.45 -5.06
C THR A 245 18.42 -14.58 -4.71
N ARG A 246 18.86 -15.56 -3.94
CA ARG A 246 18.06 -16.72 -3.54
C ARG A 246 18.37 -17.11 -2.10
N THR A 247 17.36 -17.63 -1.41
CA THR A 247 17.59 -18.31 -0.13
C THR A 247 18.29 -19.64 -0.35
N THR A 248 19.01 -20.10 0.67
CA THR A 248 19.78 -21.35 0.67
C THR A 248 19.19 -22.37 1.66
N PRO A 249 19.63 -23.64 1.62
CA PRO A 249 19.26 -24.64 2.62
C PRO A 249 19.57 -24.21 4.06
N GLU A 250 20.67 -23.48 4.28
CA GLU A 250 21.05 -22.94 5.59
C GLU A 250 20.05 -21.89 6.06
N THR A 251 19.59 -21.02 5.15
CA THR A 251 18.51 -20.05 5.46
C THR A 251 17.25 -20.78 5.90
N HIS A 252 16.89 -21.88 5.22
CA HIS A 252 15.72 -22.66 5.57
C HIS A 252 15.88 -23.37 6.90
N ALA A 253 17.07 -23.88 7.22
CA ALA A 253 17.36 -24.51 8.51
C ALA A 253 17.17 -23.52 9.66
N VAL A 254 17.66 -22.28 9.53
CA VAL A 254 17.46 -21.21 10.53
C VAL A 254 15.97 -20.93 10.74
N ILE A 255 15.20 -20.81 9.66
CA ILE A 255 13.75 -20.53 9.73
C ILE A 255 13.01 -21.72 10.38
N ARG A 256 13.32 -22.96 10.00
CA ARG A 256 12.69 -24.16 10.58
C ARG A 256 12.97 -24.29 12.07
N ALA A 257 14.19 -23.98 12.50
CA ALA A 257 14.58 -24.02 13.91
C ALA A 257 13.86 -22.98 14.78
N ASN A 258 13.24 -21.95 14.18
CA ASN A 258 12.59 -20.85 14.89
C ASN A 258 11.11 -20.67 14.50
N ILE A 259 10.52 -21.63 13.79
CA ILE A 259 9.21 -21.44 13.16
C ILE A 259 8.08 -21.29 14.18
N ASP A 260 8.20 -21.97 15.32
CA ASP A 260 7.33 -21.88 16.49
C ASP A 260 7.28 -20.46 17.08
N ARG A 261 8.35 -19.68 16.91
CA ARG A 261 8.43 -18.29 17.35
C ARG A 261 7.75 -17.31 16.40
N SER A 262 7.37 -17.74 15.20
CA SER A 262 6.60 -16.90 14.26
C SER A 262 5.19 -16.65 14.81
N ALA A 263 4.72 -15.41 14.69
CA ALA A 263 3.33 -15.08 15.02
C ALA A 263 2.30 -15.93 14.25
N MET A 264 2.69 -16.44 13.08
CA MET A 264 1.87 -17.31 12.23
C MET A 264 1.63 -18.70 12.84
N TYR A 265 2.62 -19.26 13.53
CA TYR A 265 2.62 -20.65 14.00
C TYR A 265 2.52 -20.78 15.52
N SER A 266 2.83 -19.72 16.27
CA SER A 266 2.65 -19.63 17.73
C SER A 266 1.19 -19.61 18.20
N GLY A 267 0.20 -19.58 17.28
CA GLY A 267 -1.22 -19.44 17.63
C GLY A 267 -1.64 -18.00 17.99
N ASN A 268 -0.70 -17.06 18.00
CA ASN A 268 -0.95 -15.63 18.26
C ASN A 268 -1.81 -14.96 17.19
N ILE A 269 -1.91 -15.56 16.00
CA ILE A 269 -2.72 -15.06 14.89
C ILE A 269 -3.84 -16.05 14.55
N LYS A 270 -5.08 -15.67 14.86
CA LYS A 270 -6.29 -16.44 14.53
C LYS A 270 -6.84 -16.18 13.11
N SER A 271 -6.25 -15.25 12.35
CA SER A 271 -6.71 -14.87 11.00
C SER A 271 -6.01 -15.64 9.88
N VAL A 272 -6.72 -15.79 8.76
CA VAL A 272 -6.22 -16.43 7.54
C VAL A 272 -5.38 -15.42 6.73
N GLY A 273 -4.20 -15.84 6.30
CA GLY A 273 -3.30 -15.03 5.47
C GLY A 273 -3.64 -15.14 3.98
N PRO A 274 -3.19 -14.19 3.14
CA PRO A 274 -3.41 -14.25 1.70
C PRO A 274 -2.73 -15.49 1.11
N ARG A 275 -3.50 -16.30 0.36
CA ARG A 275 -2.98 -17.53 -0.27
C ARG A 275 -1.88 -17.27 -1.30
N TYR A 276 -1.92 -16.10 -1.94
CA TYR A 276 -1.09 -15.76 -3.10
C TYR A 276 0.21 -15.00 -2.75
N CYS A 277 0.36 -14.55 -1.50
CA CYS A 277 1.55 -13.85 -1.02
C CYS A 277 1.96 -14.35 0.38
N PRO A 278 2.34 -15.64 0.50
CA PRO A 278 2.75 -16.21 1.78
C PRO A 278 4.06 -15.58 2.28
N SER A 279 4.23 -15.54 3.61
CA SER A 279 5.52 -15.21 4.24
C SER A 279 6.57 -16.28 3.93
N ILE A 280 7.86 -15.98 4.13
CA ILE A 280 8.94 -16.92 3.83
C ILE A 280 8.85 -18.19 4.68
N GLU A 281 8.46 -18.07 5.95
CA GLU A 281 8.20 -19.21 6.82
C GLU A 281 7.07 -20.11 6.27
N ASP A 282 5.99 -19.52 5.75
CA ASP A 282 4.86 -20.27 5.16
C ASP A 282 5.23 -20.88 3.79
N LYS A 283 6.09 -20.21 3.00
CA LYS A 283 6.65 -20.78 1.76
C LYS A 283 7.49 -22.02 2.04
N ILE A 284 8.35 -21.98 3.05
CA ILE A 284 9.25 -23.10 3.41
C ILE A 284 8.45 -24.29 3.94
N VAL A 285 7.38 -24.07 4.71
CA VAL A 285 6.52 -25.16 5.17
C VAL A 285 5.74 -25.79 4.02
N ARG A 286 5.15 -24.98 3.13
CA ARG A 286 4.30 -25.49 2.04
C ARG A 286 5.09 -26.06 0.87
N PHE A 287 6.30 -25.56 0.64
CA PHE A 287 7.14 -25.90 -0.53
C PHE A 287 8.55 -26.32 -0.11
N GLY A 288 8.66 -27.06 0.99
CA GLY A 288 9.94 -27.38 1.65
C GLY A 288 10.92 -28.24 0.84
N GLU A 289 10.46 -28.87 -0.25
CA GLU A 289 11.32 -29.60 -1.18
C GLU A 289 12.14 -28.69 -2.11
N ARG A 290 11.82 -27.40 -2.18
CA ARG A 290 12.59 -26.46 -3.00
C ARG A 290 13.90 -26.11 -2.30
N GLU A 291 15.01 -26.23 -3.01
CA GLU A 291 16.35 -25.89 -2.51
C GLU A 291 16.55 -24.39 -2.23
N GLY A 292 15.68 -23.52 -2.77
CA GLY A 292 15.74 -22.09 -2.55
C GLY A 292 14.58 -21.31 -3.14
N HIS A 293 14.39 -20.09 -2.65
CA HIS A 293 13.39 -19.15 -3.13
C HIS A 293 14.06 -17.89 -3.66
N GLN A 294 13.67 -17.45 -4.86
CA GLN A 294 14.19 -16.23 -5.46
C GLN A 294 13.68 -14.99 -4.73
N ILE A 295 14.60 -14.08 -4.46
CA ILE A 295 14.40 -12.79 -3.82
C ILE A 295 14.85 -11.69 -4.77
N PHE A 296 14.06 -10.63 -4.88
CA PHE A 296 14.47 -9.41 -5.58
C PHE A 296 14.86 -8.35 -4.56
N LEU A 297 16.04 -7.77 -4.73
CA LEU A 297 16.50 -6.62 -3.97
C LEU A 297 16.11 -5.37 -4.75
N GLU A 298 15.08 -4.69 -4.26
CA GLU A 298 14.41 -3.61 -4.95
C GLU A 298 14.74 -2.29 -4.23
N PRO A 299 15.49 -1.35 -4.85
CA PRO A 299 15.74 -0.03 -4.26
C PRO A 299 14.43 0.72 -4.00
N GLU A 300 14.32 1.40 -2.85
CA GLU A 300 13.10 2.15 -2.48
C GLU A 300 13.09 3.60 -2.96
N GLY A 301 14.23 4.12 -3.45
CA GLY A 301 14.37 5.47 -3.98
C GLY A 301 15.69 5.71 -4.70
N LEU A 302 15.82 6.84 -5.36
CA LEU A 302 17.03 7.25 -6.09
C LEU A 302 18.14 7.77 -5.17
N ASP A 303 17.73 8.41 -4.07
CA ASP A 303 18.59 9.08 -3.09
C ASP A 303 18.45 8.45 -1.68
N ASP A 304 17.95 7.20 -1.63
CA ASP A 304 17.71 6.45 -0.40
C ASP A 304 18.44 5.10 -0.49
N PRO A 305 19.34 4.75 0.45
CA PRO A 305 20.03 3.46 0.42
C PRO A 305 19.11 2.30 0.82
N THR A 306 17.87 2.53 1.25
CA THR A 306 16.96 1.49 1.71
C THR A 306 16.57 0.54 0.57
N VAL A 307 16.64 -0.76 0.86
CA VAL A 307 16.30 -1.83 -0.08
C VAL A 307 15.18 -2.69 0.47
N TYR A 308 14.21 -2.98 -0.39
CA TYR A 308 13.12 -3.92 -0.15
C TYR A 308 13.49 -5.32 -0.67
N PRO A 309 13.71 -6.33 0.19
CA PRO A 309 14.00 -7.69 -0.24
C PRO A 309 12.69 -8.45 -0.52
N ASN A 310 12.15 -8.26 -1.72
CA ASN A 310 10.89 -8.84 -2.16
C ASN A 310 10.99 -10.36 -2.25
N GLY A 311 10.19 -11.04 -1.43
CA GLY A 311 10.12 -12.49 -1.36
C GLY A 311 10.34 -13.06 0.04
N ILE A 312 10.90 -12.25 0.96
CA ILE A 312 11.16 -12.64 2.36
C ILE A 312 10.30 -11.91 3.41
N SER A 313 9.03 -11.58 3.10
CA SER A 313 8.11 -11.11 4.14
C SER A 313 8.06 -12.11 5.29
N THR A 314 8.15 -11.65 6.53
CA THR A 314 8.20 -12.53 7.70
C THR A 314 7.55 -11.90 8.93
N SER A 315 7.22 -12.73 9.90
CA SER A 315 6.77 -12.36 11.24
C SER A 315 7.62 -13.04 12.33
N LEU A 316 8.77 -13.58 11.96
CA LEU A 316 9.75 -14.11 12.92
C LEU A 316 10.27 -12.98 13.83
N PRO A 317 10.84 -13.35 15.00
CA PRO A 317 11.56 -12.40 15.85
C PRO A 317 12.70 -11.70 15.11
N GLU A 318 13.05 -10.50 15.58
CA GLU A 318 14.23 -9.72 15.14
C GLU A 318 15.55 -10.44 15.46
#